data_AF-A0A952DDS4-F1
#
_entry.id   AF-A0A952DDS4-F1
#
_cell.length_a   1.000
_cell.length_b   1.000
_cell.length_c   1.000
_cell.angle_alpha   90.00
_cell.angle_beta   90.00
_cell.angle_gamma   90.00
#
_symmetry.space_group_name_H-M   'P 1'
#
loop_
_entity.id
_entity.type
_entity.pdbx_description
1 polymer ?
#
loop_
_entity_poly.entity_id
_entity_poly.type
_entity_poly.pdbx_seq_one_letter_code
_entity_poly.pdbx_strand_id
1 'polypeptide(L)'
;MAKRKIELLAPAGSFDSLHAAIQAGADAVYFGIEQLNMRARSADPFVIEDLSKIKSICMTHGIRTYITLNTVMYEHDMQLLKSVLSEVKAQGIDAVIGADFAVLELCKQMGIPLHISTQANVS
;
A
#
# COMPACT_ATOMS: atom_id res chain seq x y z
N MET A 1 22.23 -20.80 -3.25
CA MET A 1 21.24 -19.69 -3.28
C MET A 1 20.25 -19.94 -2.15
N ALA A 2 20.03 -18.97 -1.25
CA ALA A 2 18.99 -19.09 -0.25
C ALA A 2 17.64 -19.29 -0.96
N LYS A 3 16.84 -20.27 -0.51
CA LYS A 3 15.53 -20.58 -1.08
C LYS A 3 14.70 -19.29 -1.03
N ARG A 4 14.36 -18.70 -2.20
CA ARG A 4 13.48 -17.53 -2.25
C ARG A 4 12.15 -17.95 -1.62
N LYS A 5 11.84 -17.43 -0.44
CA LYS A 5 10.54 -17.63 0.19
C LYS A 5 9.52 -16.95 -0.72
N ILE A 6 8.57 -17.74 -1.24
CA ILE A 6 7.44 -17.21 -1.98
C ILE A 6 6.60 -16.40 -0.97
N GLU A 7 6.19 -15.20 -1.36
CA GLU A 7 5.32 -14.34 -0.55
C GLU A 7 3.90 -14.43 -1.10
N LEU A 8 2.95 -14.89 -0.28
CA LEU A 8 1.53 -14.85 -0.62
C LEU A 8 0.97 -13.47 -0.30
N LEU A 9 0.75 -12.67 -1.35
CA LEU A 9 0.20 -11.32 -1.26
C LEU A 9 -1.33 -11.33 -1.51
N ALA A 10 -2.11 -10.84 -0.55
CA ALA A 10 -3.58 -10.79 -0.63
C ALA A 10 -4.13 -9.35 -0.67
N PRO A 11 -5.24 -9.08 -1.39
CA PRO A 11 -5.93 -7.79 -1.31
C PRO A 11 -6.68 -7.63 0.02
N ALA A 12 -6.66 -6.42 0.57
CA ALA A 12 -7.51 -5.99 1.67
C ALA A 12 -8.16 -4.63 1.34
N GLY A 13 -9.49 -4.58 1.29
CA GLY A 13 -10.28 -3.37 1.02
C GLY A 13 -11.06 -2.83 2.22
N SER A 14 -11.04 -3.56 3.33
CA SER A 14 -11.70 -3.27 4.62
C SER A 14 -11.04 -4.09 5.74
N PHE A 15 -11.34 -3.77 7.00
CA PHE A 15 -10.84 -4.55 8.13
C PHE A 15 -11.29 -6.03 8.10
N ASP A 16 -12.50 -6.32 7.63
CA ASP A 16 -12.98 -7.71 7.50
C ASP A 16 -12.13 -8.50 6.50
N SER A 17 -11.86 -7.92 5.33
CA SER A 17 -11.01 -8.56 4.32
C SER A 17 -9.55 -8.68 4.77
N LEU A 18 -9.06 -7.73 5.57
CA LEU A 18 -7.75 -7.80 6.20
C LEU A 18 -7.68 -9.00 7.15
N HIS A 19 -8.65 -9.14 8.07
CA HIS A 19 -8.69 -10.28 8.99
C HIS A 19 -8.84 -11.61 8.27
N ALA A 20 -9.63 -11.67 7.20
CA ALA A 20 -9.76 -12.86 6.37
C ALA A 20 -8.42 -13.25 5.69
N ALA A 21 -7.67 -12.27 5.16
CA ALA A 21 -6.36 -12.52 4.57
C ALA A 21 -5.34 -13.05 5.60
N ILE A 22 -5.36 -12.50 6.82
CA ILE A 22 -4.53 -12.97 7.93
C ILE A 22 -4.88 -14.42 8.28
N GLN A 23 -6.16 -14.74 8.44
CA GLN A 23 -6.62 -16.09 8.77
C GLN A 23 -6.33 -17.11 7.66
N ALA A 24 -6.33 -16.68 6.41
CA ALA A 24 -5.99 -17.50 5.25
C ALA A 24 -4.48 -17.77 5.11
N GLY A 25 -3.63 -17.15 5.95
CA GLY A 25 -2.19 -17.37 5.94
C GLY A 25 -1.43 -16.55 4.88
N ALA A 26 -1.91 -15.36 4.54
CA ALA A 26 -1.14 -14.43 3.70
C ALA A 26 0.19 -14.04 4.38
N ASP A 27 1.26 -13.90 3.60
CA ASP A 27 2.53 -13.34 4.08
C ASP A 27 2.53 -11.80 4.01
N ALA A 28 1.73 -11.24 3.12
CA ALA A 28 1.61 -9.81 2.90
C ALA A 28 0.18 -9.43 2.46
N VAL A 29 -0.20 -8.18 2.72
CA VAL A 29 -1.44 -7.59 2.22
C VAL A 29 -1.16 -6.32 1.44
N TYR A 30 -1.98 -6.05 0.42
CA TYR A 30 -2.04 -4.74 -0.20
C TYR A 30 -3.42 -4.12 -0.06
N PHE A 31 -3.46 -2.81 0.12
CA PHE A 31 -4.68 -2.05 0.26
C PHE A 31 -4.55 -0.67 -0.39
N GLY A 32 -5.68 -0.01 -0.61
CA GLY A 32 -5.74 1.36 -1.09
C GLY A 32 -6.31 2.30 -0.03
N ILE A 33 -6.14 3.59 -0.23
CA ILE A 33 -6.87 4.63 0.52
C ILE A 33 -7.78 5.39 -0.45
N GLU A 34 -8.92 5.85 0.03
CA GLU A 34 -10.02 6.36 -0.79
C GLU A 34 -9.60 7.39 -1.85
N GLN A 35 -8.74 8.36 -1.48
CA GLN A 35 -8.46 9.50 -2.34
C GLN A 35 -7.45 9.22 -3.47
N LEU A 36 -6.59 8.21 -3.33
CA LEU A 36 -5.52 7.91 -4.30
C LEU A 36 -5.59 6.49 -4.85
N ASN A 37 -6.78 5.89 -4.79
CA ASN A 37 -7.03 4.54 -5.25
C ASN A 37 -8.24 4.45 -6.19
N MET A 38 -8.01 3.91 -7.39
CA MET A 38 -9.08 3.77 -8.41
C MET A 38 -10.16 2.74 -8.04
N ARG A 39 -9.95 1.91 -7.03
CA ARG A 39 -10.84 0.81 -6.58
C ARG A 39 -11.42 1.03 -5.18
N ALA A 40 -11.51 2.28 -4.72
CA ALA A 40 -12.12 2.66 -3.44
C ALA A 40 -13.66 2.49 -3.40
N ARG A 41 -14.18 1.35 -3.87
CA ARG A 41 -15.63 1.02 -3.89
C ARG A 41 -16.03 0.03 -2.78
N SER A 42 -15.23 -0.12 -1.73
CA SER A 42 -15.64 -0.85 -0.53
C SER A 42 -16.66 -0.01 0.26
N ALA A 43 -17.55 -0.67 0.99
CA ALA A 43 -18.54 0.00 1.84
C ALA A 43 -17.86 0.85 2.93
N ASP A 44 -16.70 0.40 3.42
CA ASP A 44 -15.84 1.08 4.38
C ASP A 44 -14.39 1.10 3.84
N PRO A 45 -14.03 2.09 2.99
CA PRO A 45 -12.68 2.21 2.48
C PRO A 45 -11.72 2.64 3.60
N PHE A 46 -10.46 2.23 3.51
CA PHE A 46 -9.44 2.71 4.44
C PHE A 46 -9.13 4.19 4.19
N VAL A 47 -8.89 4.89 5.28
CA VAL A 47 -8.42 6.28 5.29
C VAL A 47 -6.98 6.37 5.79
N ILE A 48 -6.37 7.56 5.71
CA ILE A 48 -4.97 7.78 6.12
C ILE A 48 -4.79 7.47 7.62
N GLU A 49 -5.79 7.78 8.42
CA GLU A 49 -5.82 7.56 9.86
C GLU A 49 -5.79 6.06 10.23
N ASP A 50 -6.23 5.18 9.32
CA ASP A 50 -6.21 3.73 9.54
C ASP A 50 -4.82 3.11 9.40
N LEU A 51 -3.86 3.81 8.77
CA LEU A 51 -2.54 3.24 8.45
C LEU A 51 -1.82 2.69 9.70
N SER A 52 -1.88 3.44 10.80
CA SER A 52 -1.28 3.02 12.07
C SER A 52 -1.91 1.73 12.60
N LYS A 53 -3.24 1.64 12.54
CA LYS A 53 -4.00 0.47 12.99
C LYS A 53 -3.74 -0.75 12.09
N ILE A 54 -3.76 -0.57 10.77
CA ILE A 54 -3.46 -1.63 9.79
C ILE A 54 -2.05 -2.17 10.03
N LYS A 55 -1.06 -1.29 10.17
CA LYS A 55 0.33 -1.72 10.44
C LYS A 55 0.42 -2.52 11.73
N SER A 56 -0.17 -2.02 12.82
CA SER A 56 -0.13 -2.67 14.13
C SER A 56 -0.73 -4.08 14.09
N ILE A 57 -1.88 -4.25 13.43
CA ILE A 57 -2.52 -5.55 13.23
C ILE A 57 -1.58 -6.48 12.44
N CYS A 58 -1.10 -6.05 11.27
CA CYS A 58 -0.28 -6.90 10.42
C CYS A 58 1.05 -7.28 11.09
N MET A 59 1.69 -6.33 11.77
CA MET A 59 2.93 -6.55 12.50
C MET A 59 2.76 -7.61 13.60
N THR A 60 1.65 -7.58 14.34
CA THR A 60 1.34 -8.57 15.39
C THR A 60 1.22 -9.99 14.82
N HIS A 61 0.83 -10.12 13.55
CA HIS A 61 0.72 -11.39 12.83
C HIS A 61 1.93 -11.71 11.93
N GLY A 62 2.98 -10.87 11.94
CA GLY A 62 4.17 -11.06 11.09
C GLY A 62 3.93 -10.86 9.60
N ILE A 63 2.89 -10.09 9.24
CA ILE A 63 2.43 -9.85 7.86
C ILE A 63 2.92 -8.49 7.37
N ARG A 64 3.36 -8.44 6.11
CA ARG A 64 3.79 -7.18 5.47
C ARG A 64 2.61 -6.37 4.94
N THR A 65 2.79 -5.07 4.87
CA THR A 65 1.78 -4.09 4.49
C THR A 65 2.24 -3.28 3.29
N TYR A 66 1.48 -3.33 2.19
CA TYR A 66 1.74 -2.54 1.00
C TYR A 66 0.56 -1.62 0.69
N ILE A 67 0.85 -0.35 0.42
CA ILE A 67 -0.18 0.61 0.00
C ILE A 67 -0.14 0.79 -1.51
N THR A 68 -1.32 0.83 -2.13
CA THR A 68 -1.48 1.04 -3.57
C THR A 68 -1.85 2.50 -3.85
N LEU A 69 -0.98 3.22 -4.56
CA LEU A 69 -1.20 4.60 -5.01
C LEU A 69 -1.23 4.57 -6.53
N ASN A 70 -2.42 4.33 -7.07
CA ASN A 70 -2.58 3.87 -8.44
C ASN A 70 -3.45 4.77 -9.31
N THR A 71 -3.78 5.95 -8.81
CA THR A 71 -4.38 7.06 -9.56
C THR A 71 -3.31 7.81 -10.37
N VAL A 72 -3.70 8.41 -11.50
CA VAL A 72 -2.84 9.34 -12.25
C VAL A 72 -2.73 10.63 -11.45
N MET A 73 -1.52 11.13 -11.23
CA MET A 73 -1.29 12.29 -10.37
C MET A 73 -1.42 13.58 -11.16
N TYR A 74 -2.31 14.48 -10.72
CA TYR A 74 -2.41 15.85 -11.21
C TYR A 74 -1.77 16.83 -10.22
N GLU A 75 -1.55 18.08 -10.65
CA GLU A 75 -0.93 19.11 -9.81
C GLU A 75 -1.64 19.30 -8.47
N HIS A 76 -2.96 19.22 -8.44
CA HIS A 76 -3.76 19.35 -7.23
C HIS A 76 -3.62 18.15 -6.27
N ASP A 77 -3.20 16.98 -6.76
CA ASP A 77 -2.99 15.78 -5.96
C ASP A 77 -1.63 15.79 -5.25
N MET A 78 -0.69 16.64 -5.69
CA MET A 78 0.69 16.61 -5.22
C MET A 78 0.86 16.89 -3.72
N GLN A 79 0.01 17.75 -3.15
CA GLN A 79 0.00 17.99 -1.71
C GLN A 79 -0.50 16.75 -0.95
N LEU A 80 -1.58 16.13 -1.43
CA LEU A 80 -2.15 14.93 -0.84
C LEU A 80 -1.17 13.75 -0.92
N LEU A 81 -0.56 13.53 -2.09
CA LEU A 81 0.45 12.50 -2.29
C LEU A 81 1.61 12.63 -1.29
N LYS A 82 2.13 13.85 -1.08
CA LYS A 82 3.20 14.09 -0.10
C LYS A 82 2.75 13.79 1.33
N SER A 83 1.54 14.18 1.71
CA SER A 83 0.97 13.88 3.03
C SER A 83 0.82 12.37 3.23
N VAL A 84 0.29 11.67 2.24
CA VAL A 84 0.13 10.20 2.27
C VAL A 84 1.48 9.50 2.38
N LEU A 85 2.45 9.85 1.55
CA LEU A 85 3.78 9.23 1.61
C LEU A 85 4.53 9.54 2.91
N SER A 86 4.29 10.71 3.51
CA SER A 86 4.83 11.05 4.83
C SER A 86 4.25 10.14 5.90
N GLU A 87 2.94 9.87 5.84
CA GLU A 87 2.28 8.97 6.78
C GLU A 87 2.70 7.51 6.58
N VAL A 88 2.81 7.06 5.33
CA VAL A 88 3.34 5.73 4.95
C VAL A 88 4.71 5.50 5.60
N LYS A 89 5.60 6.51 5.53
CA LYS A 89 6.92 6.45 6.15
C LYS A 89 6.84 6.50 7.67
N ALA A 90 6.02 7.39 8.23
CA ALA A 90 5.89 7.56 9.68
C ALA A 90 5.34 6.30 10.36
N GLN A 91 4.35 5.65 9.75
CA GLN A 91 3.72 4.44 10.26
C GLN A 91 4.48 3.15 9.89
N GLY A 92 5.55 3.24 9.09
CA GLY A 92 6.37 2.09 8.73
C GLY A 92 5.66 1.08 7.83
N ILE A 93 4.80 1.55 6.92
CA ILE A 93 4.25 0.71 5.84
C ILE A 93 5.42 0.20 4.98
N ASP A 94 5.40 -1.09 4.63
CA ASP A 94 6.60 -1.79 4.15
C ASP A 94 6.97 -1.43 2.71
N ALA A 95 5.99 -1.11 1.86
CA ALA A 95 6.23 -0.62 0.51
C ALA A 95 5.01 0.10 -0.09
N VAL A 96 5.26 0.88 -1.14
CA VAL A 96 4.24 1.46 -2.03
C VAL A 96 4.19 0.66 -3.34
N ILE A 97 2.99 0.45 -3.87
CA ILE A 97 2.75 -0.08 -5.21
C ILE A 97 2.21 1.06 -6.08
N GLY A 98 2.95 1.45 -7.11
CA GLY A 98 2.62 2.61 -7.94
C GLY A 98 3.17 2.52 -9.37
N ALA A 99 2.65 3.37 -10.26
CA ALA A 99 3.10 3.49 -11.65
C ALA A 99 3.39 4.94 -12.07
N ASP A 100 2.70 5.91 -11.49
CA ASP A 100 2.87 7.32 -11.83
C ASP A 100 4.26 7.84 -11.41
N PHE A 101 4.93 8.56 -12.31
CA PHE A 101 6.30 9.06 -12.08
C PHE A 101 6.43 9.94 -10.83
N ALA A 102 5.40 10.72 -10.47
CA ALA A 102 5.41 11.53 -9.26
C ALA A 102 5.48 10.64 -8.01
N VAL A 103 4.77 9.51 -8.00
CA VAL A 103 4.84 8.50 -6.93
C VAL A 103 6.23 7.87 -6.89
N LEU A 104 6.75 7.43 -8.05
CA LEU A 104 8.06 6.78 -8.12
C LEU A 104 9.17 7.69 -7.60
N GLU A 105 9.18 8.95 -8.04
CA GLU A 105 10.19 9.94 -7.68
C GLU A 105 10.11 10.32 -6.20
N LEU A 106 8.91 10.57 -5.65
CA LEU A 106 8.76 10.91 -4.24
C LEU A 106 9.11 9.72 -3.33
N CYS A 107 8.71 8.50 -3.67
CA CYS A 107 9.13 7.31 -2.91
C CYS A 107 10.66 7.18 -2.89
N LYS A 108 11.32 7.39 -4.02
CA LYS A 108 12.79 7.38 -4.12
C LYS A 108 13.42 8.48 -3.25
N GLN A 109 12.93 9.72 -3.33
CA GLN A 109 13.43 10.84 -2.53
C GLN A 109 13.25 10.61 -1.02
N MET A 110 12.14 9.99 -0.63
CA MET A 110 11.82 9.73 0.77
C MET A 110 12.43 8.43 1.30
N GLY A 111 13.03 7.59 0.45
CA GLY A 111 13.58 6.28 0.83
C GLY A 111 12.51 5.23 1.15
N ILE A 112 11.33 5.33 0.53
CA ILE A 112 10.22 4.39 0.70
C ILE A 112 10.39 3.25 -0.32
N PRO A 113 10.40 1.97 0.10
CA PRO A 113 10.43 0.84 -0.83
C PRO A 113 9.24 0.88 -1.78
N LEU A 114 9.48 0.50 -3.04
CA LEU A 114 8.53 0.67 -4.13
C LEU A 114 8.47 -0.58 -5.00
N HIS A 115 7.26 -1.04 -5.28
CA HIS A 115 6.97 -2.06 -6.27
C HIS A 115 6.28 -1.40 -7.48
N ILE A 116 6.76 -1.69 -8.68
CA ILE A 116 6.13 -1.19 -9.91
C ILE A 116 4.78 -1.89 -10.10
N SER A 117 3.71 -1.11 -10.20
CA SER A 117 2.36 -1.61 -10.48
C SER A 117 2.30 -2.22 -11.87
N THR A 118 1.50 -3.28 -12.03
CA THR A 118 1.22 -3.88 -13.35
C THR A 118 0.58 -2.88 -14.31
N GLN A 119 -0.03 -1.79 -13.82
CA GLN A 119 -0.54 -0.68 -14.64
C GLN A 119 0.54 0.05 -15.43
N ALA A 120 1.81 -0.05 -15.04
CA ALA A 120 2.92 0.56 -15.77
C ALA A 120 3.15 -0.08 -17.15
N ASN A 121 2.79 -1.36 -17.32
CA ASN A 121 2.94 -2.10 -18.58
C ASN A 121 4.36 -2.00 -19.18
N VAL A 122 5.38 -2.25 -18.36
CA VAL A 122 6.80 -2.21 -18.73
C VAL A 122 7.43 -3.61 -18.67
N SER A 123 8.45 -3.90 -19.48
CA SER A 123 9.15 -5.20 -19.58
C SER A 123 10.66 -5.04 -19.60
#